data_AF-A0A4P6EIZ2-F1
#
_entry.id   AF-A0A4P6EIZ2-F1
#
_cell.length_a   1.000
_cell.length_b   1.000
_cell.length_c   1.000
_cell.angle_alpha   90.00
_cell.angle_beta   90.00
_cell.angle_gamma   90.00
#
_symmetry.space_group_name_H-M   'P 1'
#
loop_
_entity.id
_entity.type
_entity.pdbx_description
1 polymer ?
#
loop_
_entity_poly.entity_id
_entity_poly.type
_entity_poly.pdbx_seq_one_letter_code
_entity_poly.pdbx_strand_id
1 'polypeptide(L)'
;MDAAGRSRTAATTTSDGDLARLLASISAAQAVSATRLAGLVGVPGPAPASPVVPEPASPASPSPSPSPSKPGAVATTAPGAQDSVPPAGLSAEDYRALVLGEDSARYALEVRAARAGGDERTRLLALSRVHGERAEAWAVLGGVSGTEQDPRRVAYAIPRSDDDATLVRSLQDGLATSYASLVGTTAASTRGVLVDLLVDAALTLDAWGAAPVAFPGMPELAS
;
A
#
# COMPACT_ATOMS: atom_id res chain seq x y z
N MET A 1 -19.27 6.46 -8.79
CA MET A 1 -18.26 6.72 -7.75
C MET A 1 -18.90 6.37 -6.41
N ASP A 2 -18.34 5.41 -5.68
CA ASP A 2 -18.88 4.96 -4.38
C ASP A 2 -18.41 5.87 -3.22
N ALA A 3 -18.79 5.53 -1.99
CA ALA A 3 -18.40 6.29 -0.80
C ALA A 3 -16.89 6.23 -0.55
N ALA A 4 -16.29 5.03 -0.64
CA ALA A 4 -14.86 4.82 -0.43
C ALA A 4 -14.01 5.64 -1.41
N GLY A 5 -14.38 5.68 -2.69
CA GLY A 5 -13.69 6.46 -3.72
C GLY A 5 -13.76 7.96 -3.49
N ARG A 6 -14.88 8.48 -2.96
CA ARG A 6 -14.99 9.91 -2.59
C ARG A 6 -14.08 10.25 -1.42
N SER A 7 -14.09 9.46 -0.36
CA SER A 7 -13.21 9.65 0.81
C SER A 7 -11.73 9.56 0.42
N ARG A 8 -11.38 8.62 -0.47
CA ARG A 8 -10.03 8.48 -1.05
C ARG A 8 -9.60 9.74 -1.81
N THR A 9 -10.46 10.25 -2.69
CA THR A 9 -10.16 11.48 -3.45
C THR A 9 -10.05 12.71 -2.54
N ALA A 10 -10.87 12.80 -1.49
CA ALA A 10 -10.77 13.87 -0.52
C ALA A 10 -9.48 13.78 0.31
N ALA A 11 -9.08 12.58 0.74
CA ALA A 11 -7.84 12.34 1.45
C ALA A 11 -6.61 12.77 0.64
N THR A 12 -6.62 12.56 -0.69
CA THR A 12 -5.49 12.97 -1.54
C THR A 12 -5.45 14.47 -1.81
N THR A 13 -6.58 15.17 -1.81
CA THR A 13 -6.66 16.57 -2.27
C THR A 13 -6.69 17.61 -1.15
N THR A 14 -7.09 17.23 0.07
CA THR A 14 -7.07 18.16 1.21
C THR A 14 -5.64 18.61 1.55
N SER A 15 -5.49 19.87 1.95
CA SER A 15 -4.21 20.43 2.40
C SER A 15 -3.92 20.15 3.87
N ASP A 16 -4.94 19.87 4.68
CA ASP A 16 -4.81 19.51 6.09
C ASP A 16 -4.40 18.04 6.24
N GLY A 17 -3.25 17.81 6.88
CA GLY A 17 -2.65 16.49 7.07
C GLY A 17 -3.48 15.56 7.95
N ASP A 18 -3.93 16.03 9.10
CA ASP A 18 -4.71 15.24 10.05
C ASP A 18 -6.07 14.86 9.46
N LEU A 19 -6.69 15.81 8.74
CA LEU A 19 -7.92 15.53 7.99
C LEU A 19 -7.68 14.50 6.88
N ALA A 20 -6.55 14.56 6.15
CA ALA A 20 -6.22 13.57 5.13
C ALA A 20 -6.09 12.17 5.73
N ARG A 21 -5.40 12.06 6.87
CA ARG A 21 -5.22 10.79 7.60
C ARG A 21 -6.57 10.20 8.03
N LEU A 22 -7.46 11.02 8.58
CA LEU A 22 -8.81 10.60 8.94
C LEU A 22 -9.62 10.14 7.73
N LEU A 23 -9.61 10.90 6.63
CA LEU A 23 -10.34 10.57 5.41
C LEU A 23 -9.82 9.27 4.76
N ALA A 24 -8.51 9.02 4.82
CA ALA A 24 -7.92 7.77 4.35
C ALA A 24 -8.37 6.58 5.20
N SER A 25 -8.39 6.73 6.53
CA SER A 25 -8.92 5.72 7.46
C SER A 25 -10.41 5.40 7.19
N ILE A 26 -11.24 6.43 6.98
CA ILE A 26 -12.65 6.28 6.61
C ILE A 26 -12.79 5.54 5.27
N SER A 27 -11.95 5.87 4.28
CA SER A 27 -11.95 5.17 2.98
C SER A 27 -11.65 3.68 3.14
N ALA A 28 -10.66 3.32 3.96
CA ALA A 28 -10.32 1.94 4.27
C ALA A 28 -11.46 1.19 4.98
N ALA A 29 -12.10 1.80 5.98
CA ALA A 29 -13.25 1.21 6.67
C ALA A 29 -14.46 1.01 5.72
N GLN A 30 -14.70 1.97 4.82
CA GLN A 30 -15.76 1.87 3.80
C GLN A 30 -15.47 0.76 2.78
N ALA A 31 -14.21 0.57 2.37
CA ALA A 31 -13.81 -0.51 1.48
C ALA A 31 -14.06 -1.90 2.12
N VAL A 32 -13.65 -2.08 3.38
CA VAL A 32 -13.93 -3.32 4.13
C VAL A 32 -15.44 -3.57 4.27
N SER A 33 -16.20 -2.54 4.62
CA SER A 33 -17.66 -2.64 4.76
C SER A 33 -18.33 -3.04 3.44
N ALA A 34 -17.90 -2.47 2.32
CA ALA A 34 -18.42 -2.81 1.00
C ALA A 34 -18.10 -4.26 0.60
N THR A 35 -16.88 -4.73 0.85
CA THR A 35 -16.47 -6.12 0.61
C THR A 35 -17.31 -7.11 1.43
N ARG A 36 -17.50 -6.85 2.72
CA ARG A 36 -18.34 -7.70 3.59
C ARG A 36 -19.79 -7.71 3.15
N LEU A 37 -20.36 -6.54 2.84
CA LEU A 37 -21.75 -6.46 2.39
C LEU A 37 -21.95 -7.23 1.08
N ALA A 38 -21.03 -7.10 0.13
CA ALA A 38 -21.06 -7.85 -1.12
C ALA A 38 -21.01 -9.36 -0.88
N GLY A 39 -20.14 -9.81 0.02
CA GLY A 39 -20.07 -11.22 0.45
C GLY A 39 -21.37 -11.72 1.07
N LEU A 40 -22.02 -10.91 1.91
CA LEU A 40 -23.29 -11.25 2.56
C LEU A 40 -24.45 -11.40 1.57
N VAL A 41 -24.49 -10.58 0.53
CA VAL A 41 -25.56 -10.64 -0.49
C VAL A 41 -25.18 -11.50 -1.70
N GLY A 42 -24.01 -12.14 -1.68
CA GLY A 42 -23.54 -13.04 -2.74
C GLY A 42 -23.25 -12.36 -4.08
N VAL A 43 -22.91 -11.07 -4.07
CA VAL A 43 -22.53 -10.32 -5.28
C VAL A 43 -21.02 -10.08 -5.31
N PRO A 44 -20.41 -9.92 -6.50
CA PRO A 44 -19.01 -9.49 -6.59
C PRO A 44 -18.81 -8.16 -5.86
N GLY A 45 -17.81 -8.12 -4.97
CA GLY A 45 -17.41 -6.89 -4.30
C GLY A 45 -16.75 -5.90 -5.26
N PRO A 46 -16.69 -4.60 -4.89
CA PRO A 46 -15.91 -3.63 -5.64
C PRO A 46 -14.45 -4.07 -5.68
N ALA A 47 -13.85 -4.10 -6.87
CA ALA A 47 -12.44 -4.44 -7.02
C ALA A 47 -11.58 -3.33 -6.38
N PRO A 48 -10.77 -3.61 -5.34
CA PRO A 48 -9.87 -2.62 -4.80
C PRO A 48 -8.78 -2.30 -5.82
N ALA A 49 -8.31 -1.05 -5.81
CA ALA A 49 -7.11 -0.70 -6.56
C ALA A 49 -5.91 -1.42 -5.92
N SER A 50 -5.14 -2.16 -6.72
CA SER A 50 -3.87 -2.71 -6.25
C SER A 50 -2.86 -1.56 -6.16
N PRO A 51 -2.32 -1.25 -4.98
CA PRO A 51 -1.35 -0.17 -4.83
C PRO A 51 -0.07 -0.51 -5.60
N VAL A 52 0.40 0.45 -6.39
CA VAL A 52 1.68 0.38 -7.12
C VAL A 52 2.55 1.54 -6.66
N VAL A 53 3.73 1.22 -6.13
CA VAL A 53 4.72 2.25 -5.78
C VAL A 53 5.24 2.87 -7.07
N PRO A 54 5.21 4.22 -7.21
CA PRO A 54 5.72 4.90 -8.40
C PRO A 54 7.16 4.53 -8.73
N GLU A 55 7.44 4.36 -10.02
CA GLU A 55 8.83 4.31 -10.50
C GLU A 55 9.48 5.70 -10.36
N PRO A 56 10.80 5.81 -10.08
CA PRO A 56 11.49 7.08 -10.16
C PRO A 56 11.28 7.74 -11.51
N ALA A 57 11.14 9.06 -11.54
CA ALA A 57 11.14 9.80 -12.79
C ALA A 57 12.46 9.52 -13.53
N SER A 58 12.38 8.84 -14.67
CA SER A 58 13.55 8.68 -15.56
C SER A 58 14.09 10.08 -15.89
N PRO A 59 15.42 10.31 -15.81
CA PRO A 59 15.98 11.56 -16.30
C PRO A 59 15.60 11.70 -17.77
N ALA A 60 14.89 12.78 -18.10
CA ALA A 60 14.42 13.02 -19.46
C ALA A 60 15.60 12.89 -20.43
N SER A 61 15.56 11.86 -21.29
CA SER A 61 16.43 11.83 -22.46
C SER A 61 16.12 13.07 -23.30
N PRO A 62 17.11 13.83 -23.78
CA PRO A 62 16.84 14.99 -24.63
C PRO A 62 16.00 14.53 -25.83
N SER A 63 14.82 15.13 -25.97
CA SER A 63 13.86 14.80 -27.04
C SER A 63 14.57 14.79 -28.39
N PRO A 64 14.44 13.73 -29.22
CA PRO A 64 14.83 13.83 -30.61
C PRO A 64 13.98 14.91 -31.27
N SER A 65 14.65 15.78 -32.03
CA SER A 65 14.07 16.87 -32.81
C SER A 65 12.87 16.36 -33.63
N PRO A 66 11.73 17.08 -33.68
CA PRO A 66 10.53 16.57 -34.35
C PRO A 66 10.74 16.51 -35.87
N SER A 67 10.89 15.29 -36.40
CA SER A 67 10.63 15.01 -37.82
C SER A 67 9.11 15.02 -38.07
N PRO A 68 8.61 15.70 -39.11
CA PRO A 68 7.18 15.78 -39.36
C PRO A 68 6.67 14.41 -39.83
N SER A 69 5.72 13.81 -39.11
CA SER A 69 5.03 12.59 -39.55
C SER A 69 3.53 12.67 -39.32
N LYS A 70 2.83 12.46 -40.45
CA LYS A 70 1.42 12.11 -40.73
C LYS A 70 0.39 12.17 -39.58
N PRO A 71 -0.78 12.80 -39.81
CA PRO A 71 -1.93 12.67 -38.93
C PRO A 71 -2.56 11.28 -39.11
N GLY A 72 -2.61 10.48 -38.05
CA GLY A 72 -3.39 9.24 -38.06
C GLY A 72 -2.93 8.17 -37.06
N ALA A 73 -3.10 8.44 -35.76
CA ALA A 73 -3.36 7.41 -34.74
C ALA A 73 -3.67 8.13 -33.42
N VAL A 74 -4.95 8.23 -33.07
CA VAL A 74 -5.32 8.55 -31.69
C VAL A 74 -5.00 7.32 -30.85
N ALA A 75 -4.01 7.44 -29.98
CA ALA A 75 -3.77 6.46 -28.94
C ALA A 75 -4.95 6.54 -27.95
N THR A 76 -5.83 5.55 -27.99
CA THR A 76 -6.84 5.37 -26.95
C THR A 76 -6.14 4.84 -25.71
N THR A 77 -5.79 5.72 -24.78
CA THR A 77 -5.31 5.32 -23.46
C THR A 77 -6.45 4.61 -22.73
N ALA A 78 -6.18 3.41 -22.23
CA ALA A 78 -7.14 2.67 -21.41
C ALA A 78 -7.49 3.49 -20.15
N PRO A 79 -8.77 3.56 -19.75
CA PRO A 79 -9.15 4.19 -18.49
C PRO A 79 -8.62 3.32 -17.33
N GLY A 80 -7.60 3.79 -16.62
CA GLY A 80 -7.11 3.12 -15.40
C GLY A 80 -5.63 3.36 -15.05
N ALA A 81 -4.78 3.72 -16.02
CA ALA A 81 -3.41 4.13 -15.74
C ALA A 81 -3.39 5.61 -15.35
N GLN A 82 -3.72 5.92 -14.10
CA GLN A 82 -3.29 7.20 -13.55
C GLN A 82 -1.79 7.08 -13.28
N ASP A 83 -1.00 7.93 -13.94
CA ASP A 83 0.42 8.08 -13.63
C ASP A 83 0.54 8.34 -12.12
N SER A 84 1.01 7.32 -11.40
CA SER A 84 1.12 7.41 -9.94
C SER A 84 2.29 8.35 -9.65
N VAL A 85 1.96 9.54 -9.12
CA VAL A 85 2.94 10.57 -8.81
C VAL A 85 3.73 10.14 -7.57
N PRO A 86 5.09 10.22 -7.57
CA PRO A 86 5.89 10.01 -6.39
C PRO A 86 5.41 10.86 -5.20
N PRO A 87 5.28 10.28 -3.99
CA PRO A 87 4.89 11.03 -2.81
C PRO A 87 5.94 12.11 -2.48
N ALA A 88 5.50 13.36 -2.40
CA ALA A 88 6.36 14.49 -2.06
C ALA A 88 6.32 14.76 -0.56
N GLY A 89 7.47 15.12 0.02
CA GLY A 89 7.60 15.41 1.46
C GLY A 89 8.05 14.22 2.31
N LEU A 90 8.24 13.04 1.72
CA LEU A 90 8.90 11.92 2.40
C LEU A 90 10.40 12.19 2.56
N SER A 91 10.90 12.02 3.77
CA SER A 91 12.32 12.09 4.09
C SER A 91 13.05 10.80 3.70
N ALA A 92 14.39 10.84 3.65
CA ALA A 92 15.20 9.64 3.48
C ALA A 92 15.03 8.64 4.65
N GLU A 93 14.58 9.10 5.81
CA GLU A 93 14.24 8.22 6.93
C GLU A 93 12.91 7.51 6.70
N ASP A 94 11.90 8.21 6.16
CA ASP A 94 10.61 7.62 5.83
C ASP A 94 10.74 6.51 4.78
N TYR A 95 11.53 6.73 3.73
CA TYR A 95 11.81 5.69 2.74
C TYR A 95 12.50 4.47 3.36
N ARG A 96 13.51 4.68 4.21
CA ARG A 96 14.18 3.56 4.91
C ARG A 96 13.22 2.82 5.85
N ALA A 97 12.33 3.53 6.54
CA ALA A 97 11.33 2.93 7.40
C ALA A 97 10.31 2.09 6.60
N LEU A 98 9.85 2.58 5.45
CA LEU A 98 8.97 1.83 4.53
C LEU A 98 9.64 0.56 4.02
N VAL A 99 10.87 0.66 3.51
CA VAL A 99 11.63 -0.50 3.03
C VAL A 99 11.80 -1.53 4.15
N LEU A 100 12.19 -1.08 5.34
CA LEU A 100 12.39 -1.96 6.50
C LEU A 100 11.10 -2.67 6.92
N GLY A 101 9.98 -1.95 6.99
CA GLY A 101 8.69 -2.52 7.38
C GLY A 101 8.18 -3.59 6.41
N GLU A 102 8.24 -3.28 5.11
CA GLU A 102 7.82 -4.20 4.04
C GLU A 102 8.70 -5.45 3.98
N ASP A 103 10.04 -5.30 4.03
CA ASP A 103 10.96 -6.44 3.98
C ASP A 103 10.89 -7.30 5.26
N SER A 104 10.65 -6.67 6.42
CA SER A 104 10.40 -7.41 7.67
C SER A 104 9.11 -8.24 7.58
N ALA A 105 8.04 -7.70 6.99
CA ALA A 105 6.78 -8.42 6.78
C ALA A 105 6.98 -9.59 5.82
N ARG A 106 7.67 -9.38 4.70
CA ARG A 106 8.08 -10.45 3.77
C ARG A 106 8.81 -11.56 4.52
N TYR A 107 9.87 -11.23 5.25
CA TYR A 107 10.68 -12.22 5.97
C TYR A 107 9.85 -13.06 6.95
N ALA A 108 9.00 -12.40 7.76
CA ALA A 108 8.13 -13.09 8.71
C ALA A 108 7.18 -14.07 8.02
N LEU A 109 6.61 -13.68 6.88
CA LEU A 109 5.71 -14.51 6.08
C LEU A 109 6.44 -15.70 5.44
N GLU A 110 7.64 -15.52 4.90
CA GLU A 110 8.46 -16.62 4.35
C GLU A 110 8.81 -17.65 5.42
N VAL A 111 9.22 -17.19 6.61
CA VAL A 111 9.54 -18.07 7.75
C VAL A 111 8.31 -18.83 8.21
N ARG A 112 7.14 -18.18 8.26
CA ARG A 112 5.89 -18.86 8.62
C ARG A 112 5.44 -19.85 7.55
N ALA A 113 5.52 -19.47 6.28
CA ALA A 113 5.19 -20.32 5.14
C ALA A 113 6.06 -21.58 5.07
N ALA A 114 7.34 -21.50 5.45
CA ALA A 114 8.22 -22.66 5.52
C ALA A 114 7.75 -23.74 6.51
N ARG A 115 6.96 -23.35 7.53
CA ARG A 115 6.35 -24.25 8.51
C ARG A 115 4.93 -24.67 8.16
N ALA A 116 4.30 -24.00 7.19
CA ALA A 116 2.96 -24.29 6.72
C ALA A 116 2.97 -25.31 5.57
N GLY A 117 1.80 -25.85 5.25
CA GLY A 117 1.57 -26.75 4.11
C GLY A 117 0.33 -26.33 3.31
N GLY A 118 0.17 -26.91 2.12
CA GLY A 118 -1.03 -26.74 1.29
C GLY A 118 -1.35 -25.29 0.92
N ASP A 119 -2.64 -24.96 0.91
CA ASP A 119 -3.16 -23.66 0.51
C ASP A 119 -2.68 -22.52 1.42
N GLU A 120 -2.49 -22.81 2.71
CA GLU A 120 -2.01 -21.82 3.68
C GLU A 120 -0.60 -21.35 3.33
N ARG A 121 0.30 -22.29 3.01
CA ARG A 121 1.65 -21.97 2.53
C ARG A 121 1.59 -21.12 1.26
N THR A 122 0.72 -21.47 0.32
CA THR A 122 0.54 -20.72 -0.93
C THR A 122 0.09 -19.28 -0.65
N ARG A 123 -0.87 -19.11 0.27
CA ARG A 123 -1.42 -17.81 0.65
C ARG A 123 -0.38 -16.92 1.31
N LEU A 124 0.40 -17.47 2.25
CA LEU A 124 1.50 -16.74 2.91
C LEU A 124 2.60 -16.34 1.93
N LEU A 125 3.00 -17.22 1.01
CA LEU A 125 4.00 -16.91 -0.01
C LEU A 125 3.53 -15.84 -1.00
N ALA A 126 2.25 -15.86 -1.37
CA ALA A 126 1.67 -14.82 -2.22
C ALA A 126 1.73 -13.45 -1.53
N LEU A 127 1.31 -13.38 -0.26
CA LEU A 127 1.38 -12.14 0.52
C LEU A 127 2.84 -11.68 0.73
N SER A 128 3.74 -12.60 1.00
CA SER A 128 5.18 -12.32 1.11
C SER A 128 5.74 -11.66 -0.15
N ARG A 129 5.37 -12.18 -1.33
CA ARG A 129 5.84 -11.63 -2.61
C ARG A 129 5.40 -10.17 -2.78
N VAL A 130 4.15 -9.86 -2.45
CA VAL A 130 3.62 -8.50 -2.51
C VAL A 130 4.47 -7.55 -1.66
N HIS A 131 4.79 -7.93 -0.41
CA HIS A 131 5.64 -7.11 0.45
C HIS A 131 7.08 -7.00 -0.05
N GLY A 132 7.65 -8.07 -0.61
CA GLY A 132 8.99 -8.03 -1.20
C GLY A 132 9.09 -7.11 -2.42
N GLU A 133 8.08 -7.13 -3.30
CA GLU A 133 7.99 -6.23 -4.45
C GLU A 133 7.84 -4.76 -4.00
N ARG A 134 7.03 -4.49 -2.98
CA ARG A 134 6.89 -3.14 -2.40
C ARG A 134 8.18 -2.66 -1.73
N ALA A 135 8.86 -3.51 -0.97
CA ALA A 135 10.13 -3.17 -0.33
C ALA A 135 11.18 -2.74 -1.36
N GLU A 136 11.33 -3.50 -2.45
CA GLU A 136 12.24 -3.12 -3.55
C GLU A 136 11.81 -1.81 -4.20
N ALA A 137 10.53 -1.65 -4.51
CA ALA A 137 10.05 -0.44 -5.17
C ALA A 137 10.27 0.83 -4.31
N TRP A 138 10.06 0.75 -3.00
CA TRP A 138 10.40 1.84 -2.08
C TRP A 138 11.91 2.09 -1.99
N ALA A 139 12.72 1.04 -2.05
CA ALA A 139 14.18 1.17 -2.02
C ALA A 139 14.71 1.85 -3.27
N VAL A 140 14.16 1.51 -4.44
CA VAL A 140 14.47 2.16 -5.72
C VAL A 140 14.00 3.61 -5.72
N LEU A 141 12.75 3.87 -5.30
CA LEU A 141 12.19 5.21 -5.26
C LEU A 141 12.93 6.14 -4.30
N GLY A 142 13.35 5.63 -3.14
CA GLY A 142 14.18 6.35 -2.17
C GLY A 142 15.67 6.43 -2.55
N GLY A 143 16.10 5.80 -3.64
CA GLY A 143 17.49 5.79 -4.09
C GLY A 143 18.45 5.02 -3.17
N VAL A 144 17.94 4.12 -2.33
CA VAL A 144 18.74 3.35 -1.35
C VAL A 144 19.03 1.92 -1.80
N SER A 145 18.32 1.39 -2.81
CA SER A 145 18.50 -0.01 -3.27
C SER A 145 19.96 -0.29 -3.65
N GLY A 146 20.56 -1.30 -3.01
CA GLY A 146 21.94 -1.73 -3.29
C GLY A 146 23.02 -0.78 -2.78
N THR A 147 22.67 0.23 -2.00
CA THR A 147 23.62 1.17 -1.37
C THR A 147 23.89 0.77 0.09
N GLU A 148 24.88 1.41 0.73
CA GLU A 148 25.12 1.27 2.17
C GLU A 148 23.95 1.80 3.03
N GLN A 149 23.04 2.58 2.44
CA GLN A 149 21.86 3.11 3.10
C GLN A 149 20.64 2.18 3.00
N ASP A 150 20.75 1.06 2.27
CA ASP A 150 19.71 0.04 2.18
C ASP A 150 19.48 -0.59 3.56
N PRO A 151 18.29 -0.45 4.16
CA PRO A 151 18.05 -0.93 5.53
C PRO A 151 17.79 -2.43 5.61
N ARG A 152 17.73 -3.13 4.45
CA ARG A 152 17.36 -4.55 4.40
C ARG A 152 18.41 -5.44 5.06
N ARG A 153 17.93 -6.48 5.74
CA ARG A 153 18.73 -7.36 6.59
C ARG A 153 18.53 -8.81 6.18
N VAL A 154 19.53 -9.63 6.49
CA VAL A 154 19.46 -11.08 6.31
C VAL A 154 18.50 -11.78 7.28
N ALA A 155 18.13 -11.09 8.38
CA ALA A 155 17.20 -11.60 9.38
C ALA A 155 16.54 -10.46 10.17
N TYR A 156 15.32 -10.71 10.63
CA TYR A 156 14.51 -9.79 11.41
C TYR A 156 13.94 -10.44 12.67
N ALA A 157 13.57 -9.61 13.65
CA ALA A 157 12.75 -10.06 14.76
C ALA A 157 11.33 -10.35 14.23
N ILE A 158 10.84 -11.56 14.47
CA ILE A 158 9.47 -11.96 14.09
C ILE A 158 8.60 -11.89 15.35
N PRO A 159 7.41 -11.25 15.30
CA PRO A 159 6.46 -11.28 16.39
C PRO A 159 6.13 -12.73 16.80
N ARG A 160 6.04 -12.99 18.11
CA ARG A 160 5.53 -14.28 18.58
C ARG A 160 4.03 -14.33 18.30
N SER A 161 3.60 -15.35 17.58
CA SER A 161 2.21 -15.55 17.19
C SER A 161 1.88 -17.04 17.28
N ASP A 162 0.72 -17.37 17.85
CA ASP A 162 0.28 -18.75 18.00
C ASP A 162 -0.25 -19.35 16.69
N ASP A 163 -0.69 -18.51 15.75
CA ASP A 163 -1.25 -18.90 14.46
C ASP A 163 -0.92 -17.89 13.33
N ASP A 164 -1.19 -18.29 12.07
CA ASP A 164 -0.93 -17.50 10.86
C ASP A 164 -1.72 -16.19 10.81
N ALA A 165 -3.01 -16.24 11.17
CA ALA A 165 -3.88 -15.07 11.12
C ALA A 165 -3.45 -14.02 12.15
N THR A 166 -3.02 -14.45 13.34
CA THR A 166 -2.48 -13.55 14.37
C THR A 166 -1.17 -12.90 13.91
N LEU A 167 -0.28 -13.65 13.25
CA LEU A 167 0.93 -13.07 12.66
C LEU A 167 0.59 -12.02 11.60
N VAL A 168 -0.23 -12.38 10.62
CA VAL A 168 -0.57 -11.50 9.50
C VAL A 168 -1.23 -10.23 10.03
N ARG A 169 -2.19 -10.35 10.96
CA ARG A 169 -2.85 -9.18 11.54
C ARG A 169 -1.87 -8.25 12.25
N SER A 170 -0.95 -8.79 13.05
CA SER A 170 0.08 -7.98 13.71
C SER A 170 0.98 -7.23 12.72
N LEU A 171 1.35 -7.85 11.60
CA LEU A 171 2.19 -7.21 10.57
C LEU A 171 1.40 -6.11 9.86
N GLN A 172 0.17 -6.40 9.44
CA GLN A 172 -0.66 -5.45 8.71
C GLN A 172 -1.10 -4.27 9.56
N ASP A 173 -1.36 -4.45 10.86
CA ASP A 173 -1.67 -3.34 11.77
C ASP A 173 -0.51 -2.34 11.88
N GLY A 174 0.73 -2.85 11.97
CA GLY A 174 1.94 -2.03 11.98
C GLY A 174 2.12 -1.24 10.68
N LEU A 175 1.94 -1.90 9.52
CA LEU A 175 2.01 -1.27 8.20
C LEU A 175 0.88 -0.24 8.01
N ALA A 176 -0.36 -0.59 8.34
CA ALA A 176 -1.51 0.31 8.25
C ALA A 176 -1.29 1.59 9.09
N THR A 177 -0.78 1.45 10.31
CA THR A 177 -0.45 2.60 11.17
C THR A 177 0.63 3.49 10.54
N SER A 178 1.65 2.87 9.94
CA SER A 178 2.74 3.58 9.26
C SER A 178 2.23 4.35 8.03
N TYR A 179 1.45 3.70 7.16
CA TYR A 179 0.86 4.38 5.99
C TYR A 179 -0.08 5.50 6.38
N ALA A 180 -0.95 5.30 7.37
CA ALA A 180 -1.85 6.34 7.86
C ALA A 180 -1.07 7.55 8.40
N SER A 181 0.00 7.32 9.14
CA SER A 181 0.88 8.40 9.64
C SER A 181 1.52 9.17 8.49
N LEU A 182 2.04 8.47 7.48
CA LEU A 182 2.65 9.10 6.30
C LEU A 182 1.63 9.84 5.42
N VAL A 183 0.37 9.40 5.37
CA VAL A 183 -0.70 10.18 4.72
C VAL A 183 -0.82 11.57 5.36
N GLY A 184 -0.63 11.67 6.68
CA GLY A 184 -0.71 12.94 7.41
C GLY A 184 0.42 13.91 7.08
N THR A 185 1.60 13.41 6.75
CA THR A 185 2.81 14.23 6.52
C THR A 185 3.15 14.43 5.04
N THR A 186 2.64 13.57 4.15
CA THR A 186 2.88 13.66 2.71
C THR A 186 2.07 14.79 2.07
N ALA A 187 2.67 15.50 1.13
CA ALA A 187 2.04 16.62 0.45
C ALA A 187 0.72 16.21 -0.25
N ALA A 188 -0.23 17.15 -0.27
CA ALA A 188 -1.46 17.01 -1.04
C ALA A 188 -1.17 16.66 -2.52
N SER A 189 -2.12 15.97 -3.15
CA SER A 189 -2.08 15.44 -4.51
C SER A 189 -1.03 14.35 -4.79
N THR A 190 -0.10 14.08 -3.88
CA THR A 190 0.96 13.05 -4.08
C THR A 190 0.85 11.85 -3.14
N ARG A 191 0.01 11.94 -2.10
CA ARG A 191 -0.17 10.88 -1.07
C ARG A 191 -1.04 9.69 -1.50
N GLY A 192 -1.44 9.60 -2.77
CA GLY A 192 -2.40 8.60 -3.26
C GLY A 192 -1.97 7.16 -2.98
N VAL A 193 -0.72 6.82 -3.26
CA VAL A 193 -0.19 5.47 -3.03
C VAL A 193 -0.27 5.04 -1.56
N LEU A 194 -0.09 5.97 -0.61
CA LEU A 194 -0.16 5.67 0.83
C LEU A 194 -1.60 5.43 1.29
N VAL A 195 -2.57 6.14 0.71
CA VAL A 195 -3.99 5.87 0.94
C VAL A 195 -4.35 4.48 0.43
N ASP A 196 -3.83 4.11 -0.74
CA ASP A 196 -4.11 2.81 -1.35
C ASP A 196 -3.50 1.66 -0.56
N LEU A 197 -2.27 1.85 -0.06
CA LEU A 197 -1.60 0.90 0.82
C LEU A 197 -2.35 0.72 2.16
N LEU A 198 -2.90 1.80 2.73
CA LEU A 198 -3.75 1.71 3.92
C LEU A 198 -5.03 0.90 3.65
N VAL A 199 -5.68 1.12 2.50
CA VAL A 199 -6.88 0.37 2.10
C VAL A 199 -6.54 -1.12 1.89
N ASP A 200 -5.44 -1.40 1.21
CA ASP A 200 -4.96 -2.77 0.97
C ASP A 200 -4.62 -3.52 2.27
N ALA A 201 -3.96 -2.85 3.21
CA ALA A 201 -3.68 -3.40 4.53
C ALA A 201 -4.98 -3.71 5.31
N ALA A 202 -5.97 -2.82 5.27
CA ALA A 202 -7.26 -3.03 5.91
C ALA A 202 -8.07 -4.19 5.30
N LEU A 203 -8.04 -4.34 3.97
CA LEU A 203 -8.66 -5.47 3.29
C LEU A 203 -7.93 -6.78 3.58
N THR A 204 -6.61 -6.74 3.72
CA THR A 204 -5.81 -7.91 4.14
C THR A 204 -6.17 -8.29 5.56
N LEU A 205 -6.24 -7.34 6.50
CA LEU A 205 -6.70 -7.58 7.88
C LEU A 205 -8.07 -8.29 7.90
N ASP A 206 -9.02 -7.79 7.11
CA ASP A 206 -10.35 -8.39 6.98
C ASP A 206 -10.32 -9.83 6.46
N ALA A 207 -9.58 -10.06 5.37
CA ALA A 207 -9.44 -11.38 4.75
C ALA A 207 -8.77 -12.42 5.66
N TRP A 208 -8.03 -11.95 6.68
CA TRP A 208 -7.39 -12.76 7.72
C TRP A 208 -8.15 -12.72 9.06
N GLY A 209 -9.43 -12.35 9.04
CA GLY A 209 -10.34 -12.49 10.18
C GLY A 209 -10.15 -11.43 11.27
N ALA A 210 -9.63 -10.26 10.95
CA ALA A 210 -9.64 -9.14 11.88
C ALA A 210 -11.08 -8.70 12.20
N ALA A 211 -11.31 -8.28 13.45
CA ALA A 211 -12.55 -7.60 13.80
C ALA A 211 -12.60 -6.25 13.05
N PRO A 212 -13.78 -5.83 12.58
CA PRO A 212 -13.90 -4.52 11.94
C PRO A 212 -13.62 -3.42 12.96
N VAL A 213 -12.81 -2.44 12.56
CA VAL A 213 -12.48 -1.26 13.37
C VAL A 213 -12.99 0.00 12.66
N ALA A 214 -13.39 1.00 13.43
CA ALA A 214 -13.95 2.24 12.89
C ALA A 214 -12.89 3.06 12.13
N PHE A 215 -11.66 3.09 12.65
CA PHE A 215 -10.55 3.88 12.12
C PHE A 215 -9.29 3.02 11.89
N PRO A 216 -9.21 2.24 10.79
CA PRO A 216 -8.00 1.49 10.43
C PRO A 216 -6.75 2.39 10.37
N GLY A 217 -5.64 1.93 10.95
CA GLY A 217 -4.36 2.66 11.01
C GLY A 217 -4.32 3.84 11.99
N MET A 218 -5.34 4.02 12.81
CA MET A 218 -5.41 5.06 13.84
C MET A 218 -5.71 4.44 15.22
N PRO A 219 -4.75 3.70 15.82
CA PRO A 219 -4.95 3.03 17.10
C PRO A 219 -5.31 3.99 18.24
N GLU A 220 -4.91 5.26 18.14
CA GLU A 220 -5.27 6.32 19.09
C GLU A 220 -6.77 6.66 19.12
N LEU A 221 -7.54 6.23 18.12
CA LEU A 221 -9.00 6.43 18.02
C LEU A 221 -9.81 5.16 18.29
N ALA A 222 -9.19 4.07 18.75
CA ALA A 222 -9.83 2.76 18.94
C ALA A 222 -10.56 2.60 20.30
N SER A 223 -10.83 3.71 21.00
CA SER A 223 -11.45 3.75 22.35
C SER A 223 -12.95 3.52 22.35
#